data_AF-A0A2E6T9L6-F1
#
_entry.id   AF-A0A2E6T9L6-F1
#
_cell.length_a   1.000
_cell.length_b   1.000
_cell.length_c   1.000
_cell.angle_alpha   90.00
_cell.angle_beta   90.00
_cell.angle_gamma   90.00
#
_symmetry.space_group_name_H-M   'P 1'
#
loop_
_entity.id
_entity.type
_entity.pdbx_description
1 polymer ?
#
loop_
_entity_poly.entity_id
_entity_poly.type
_entity_poly.pdbx_seq_one_letter_code
_entity_poly.pdbx_strand_id
1 'polypeptide(L)'
;MLLIDQTKNFERFVKDFQLSNDIKKRFSNLQLQFTFKTSEKVEKIENLKKAVPKYGVPSIIDFIHFQYLINENYDYSLYEKNLNIIKEINPPTFNFDTNILLEKGFNKDQNLGNAISFLKKRWLANNYVIRDRDIDDAIQLFK
;
A
#
# COMPACT_ATOMS: atom_id res chain seq x y z
N MET A 1 24.75 8.79 3.26
CA MET A 1 23.47 8.86 2.53
C MET A 1 22.76 7.54 2.74
N LEU A 2 21.51 7.55 3.23
CA LEU A 2 20.77 6.31 3.43
C LEU A 2 20.28 5.80 2.06
N LEU A 3 20.18 4.49 1.91
CA LEU A 3 19.60 3.88 0.72
C LEU A 3 18.12 4.30 0.55
N ILE A 4 17.42 4.48 1.69
CA ILE A 4 16.06 4.99 1.77
C ILE A 4 16.09 6.30 2.56
N ASP A 5 15.82 7.40 1.87
CA ASP A 5 15.62 8.72 2.45
C ASP A 5 14.54 9.49 1.65
N GLN A 6 14.49 10.81 1.76
CA GLN A 6 13.54 11.64 1.02
C GLN A 6 13.81 11.71 -0.50
N THR A 7 14.90 11.12 -0.98
CA THR A 7 15.34 11.14 -2.37
C THR A 7 15.24 9.75 -3.01
N LYS A 8 15.12 9.66 -4.34
CA LYS A 8 14.94 8.39 -5.06
C LYS A 8 16.23 7.59 -5.29
N ASN A 9 17.22 7.72 -4.41
CA ASN A 9 18.54 7.10 -4.60
C ASN A 9 18.51 5.56 -4.67
N PHE A 10 17.53 4.92 -4.03
CA PHE A 10 17.34 3.47 -4.15
C PHE A 10 17.07 3.02 -5.59
N GLU A 11 16.48 3.87 -6.46
CA GLU A 11 16.18 3.50 -7.84
C GLU A 11 17.46 3.20 -8.63
N ARG A 12 18.50 3.99 -8.40
CA ARG A 12 19.83 3.75 -8.99
C ARG A 12 20.45 2.48 -8.43
N PHE A 13 20.40 2.27 -7.11
CA PHE A 13 20.90 1.04 -6.50
C PHE A 13 20.22 -0.22 -7.06
N VAL A 14 18.88 -0.21 -7.17
CA VAL A 14 18.13 -1.32 -7.79
C VAL A 14 18.61 -1.60 -9.21
N LYS A 15 18.89 -0.56 -10.00
CA LYS A 15 19.39 -0.69 -11.37
C LYS A 15 20.81 -1.23 -11.41
N ASP A 16 21.71 -0.64 -10.65
CA ASP A 16 23.15 -0.95 -10.66
C ASP A 16 23.41 -2.41 -10.22
N PHE A 17 22.57 -2.93 -9.31
CA PHE A 17 22.66 -4.30 -8.80
C PHE A 17 21.63 -5.28 -9.41
N GLN A 18 20.87 -4.86 -10.43
CA GLN A 18 19.88 -5.69 -11.13
C GLN A 18 18.89 -6.40 -10.19
N LEU A 19 18.41 -5.68 -9.17
CA LEU A 19 17.51 -6.27 -8.17
C LEU A 19 16.12 -6.51 -8.73
N SER A 20 15.40 -7.46 -8.13
CA SER A 20 14.05 -7.84 -8.58
C SER A 20 13.04 -6.70 -8.44
N ASN A 21 11.97 -6.78 -9.26
CA ASN A 21 10.84 -5.84 -9.17
C ASN A 21 10.16 -5.86 -7.79
N ASP A 22 10.20 -6.98 -7.08
CA ASP A 22 9.67 -7.09 -5.73
C ASP A 22 10.50 -6.27 -4.72
N ILE A 23 11.83 -6.34 -4.81
CA ILE A 23 12.71 -5.50 -3.98
C ILE A 23 12.50 -4.01 -4.31
N LYS A 24 12.41 -3.67 -5.60
CA LYS A 24 12.11 -2.30 -6.05
C LYS A 24 10.81 -1.78 -5.43
N LYS A 25 9.77 -2.62 -5.41
CA LYS A 25 8.45 -2.29 -4.82
C LYS A 25 8.54 -2.10 -3.31
N ARG A 26 9.26 -2.95 -2.58
CA ARG A 26 9.49 -2.79 -1.14
C ARG A 26 10.19 -1.47 -0.82
N PHE A 27 11.26 -1.12 -1.54
CA PHE A 27 11.96 0.16 -1.35
C PHE A 27 11.08 1.37 -1.69
N SER A 28 10.29 1.27 -2.75
CA SER A 28 9.34 2.33 -3.13
C SER A 28 8.28 2.55 -2.03
N ASN A 29 7.74 1.46 -1.47
CA ASN A 29 6.77 1.51 -0.38
C ASN A 29 7.39 2.06 0.92
N LEU A 30 8.61 1.67 1.25
CA LEU A 30 9.35 2.19 2.40
C LEU A 30 9.57 3.70 2.27
N GLN A 31 10.05 4.15 1.11
CA GLN A 31 10.22 5.57 0.85
C GLN A 31 8.90 6.33 1.00
N LEU A 32 7.83 5.91 0.32
CA LEU A 32 6.53 6.60 0.40
C LEU A 32 5.97 6.72 1.82
N GLN A 33 6.32 5.79 2.71
CA GLN A 33 5.93 5.83 4.12
C GLN A 33 6.86 6.72 4.95
N PHE A 34 8.15 6.77 4.61
CA PHE A 34 9.17 7.53 5.32
C PHE A 34 9.18 9.03 4.98
N THR A 35 8.98 9.43 3.71
CA THR A 35 9.11 10.83 3.28
C THR A 35 8.17 11.80 4.00
N PHE A 36 7.15 11.29 4.71
CA PHE A 36 6.18 12.11 5.44
C PHE A 36 6.43 12.24 6.95
N LYS A 37 7.40 11.51 7.53
CA LYS A 37 7.54 11.40 8.98
C LYS A 37 9.02 11.40 9.40
N THR A 38 9.42 12.45 10.11
CA THR A 38 10.79 12.60 10.60
C THR A 38 11.15 11.46 11.54
N SER A 39 12.38 10.95 11.39
CA SER A 39 12.96 9.75 12.01
C SER A 39 12.93 9.70 13.54
N GLU A 40 12.56 10.78 14.22
CA GLU A 40 12.63 10.90 15.68
C GLU A 40 11.42 10.29 16.40
N LYS A 41 10.24 10.23 15.75
CA LYS A 41 9.01 9.77 16.40
C LYS A 41 8.58 8.41 15.87
N VAL A 42 8.41 7.46 16.79
CA VAL A 42 7.79 6.16 16.50
C VAL A 42 6.34 6.38 16.11
N GLU A 43 5.93 5.76 14.99
CA GLU A 43 4.57 5.84 14.52
C GLU A 43 3.59 5.19 15.50
N LYS A 44 2.46 5.87 15.75
CA LYS A 44 1.39 5.29 16.57
C LYS A 44 0.77 4.08 15.87
N ILE A 45 0.49 3.03 16.63
CA ILE A 45 -0.07 1.78 16.11
C ILE A 45 -1.40 1.99 15.37
N GLU A 46 -2.22 2.95 15.79
CA GLU A 46 -3.49 3.28 15.11
C GLU A 46 -3.27 3.80 13.69
N ASN A 47 -2.19 4.55 13.46
CA ASN A 47 -1.84 5.05 12.14
C ASN A 47 -1.25 3.94 11.26
N LEU A 48 -0.45 3.04 11.84
CA LEU A 48 0.05 1.84 11.15
C LEU A 48 -1.13 0.96 10.71
N LYS A 49 -2.10 0.70 11.60
CA LYS A 49 -3.35 -0.03 11.30
C LYS A 49 -4.10 0.59 10.12
N LYS A 50 -4.28 1.92 10.12
CA LYS A 50 -4.96 2.65 9.03
C LYS A 50 -4.20 2.59 7.70
N ALA A 51 -2.89 2.35 7.72
CA ALA A 51 -2.05 2.28 6.54
C ALA A 51 -2.04 0.88 5.89
N VAL A 52 -2.31 -0.19 6.65
CA VAL A 52 -2.35 -1.59 6.15
C VAL A 52 -3.23 -1.76 4.90
N PRO A 53 -4.44 -1.21 4.80
CA PRO A 53 -5.31 -1.41 3.64
C PRO A 53 -4.75 -0.79 2.35
N LYS A 54 -3.93 0.27 2.49
CA LYS A 54 -3.28 0.94 1.37
C LYS A 54 -1.99 0.24 0.92
N TYR A 55 -1.14 -0.15 1.87
CA TYR A 55 0.22 -0.64 1.57
C TYR A 55 0.37 -2.17 1.71
N GLY A 56 -0.55 -2.83 2.40
CA GLY A 56 -0.49 -4.25 2.75
C GLY A 56 0.36 -4.52 4.01
N VAL A 57 0.03 -5.60 4.72
CA VAL A 57 0.73 -6.04 5.94
C VAL A 57 2.26 -6.12 5.75
N PRO A 58 2.80 -6.76 4.69
CA PRO A 58 4.24 -6.86 4.52
C PRO A 58 4.95 -5.49 4.43
N SER A 59 4.34 -4.52 3.75
CA SER A 59 4.91 -3.18 3.60
C SER A 59 4.90 -2.38 4.91
N ILE A 60 3.91 -2.62 5.78
CA ILE A 60 3.87 -2.00 7.11
C ILE A 60 4.90 -2.65 8.04
N ILE A 61 5.08 -3.98 7.95
CA ILE A 61 6.13 -4.69 8.69
C ILE A 61 7.51 -4.16 8.30
N ASP A 62 7.79 -4.01 7.01
CA ASP A 62 9.04 -3.39 6.52
C ASP A 62 9.26 -2.01 7.13
N PHE A 63 8.20 -1.19 7.21
CA PHE A 63 8.28 0.14 7.79
C PHE A 63 8.52 0.13 9.31
N ILE A 64 7.96 -0.84 10.04
CA ILE A 64 8.24 -1.02 11.48
C ILE A 64 9.71 -1.40 11.68
N HIS A 65 10.24 -2.35 10.91
CA HIS A 65 11.66 -2.71 10.94
C HIS A 65 12.53 -1.49 10.66
N PHE A 66 12.20 -0.74 9.62
CA PHE A 66 12.95 0.45 9.24
C PHE A 66 12.97 1.48 10.36
N GLN A 67 11.81 1.82 10.94
CA GLN A 67 11.74 2.74 12.08
C GLN A 67 12.59 2.27 13.26
N TYR A 68 12.56 0.98 13.59
CA TYR A 68 13.36 0.42 14.68
C TYR A 68 14.86 0.55 14.42
N LEU A 69 15.29 0.36 13.19
CA LEU A 69 16.70 0.47 12.81
C LEU A 69 17.23 1.90 12.80
N ILE A 70 16.39 2.90 12.52
CA ILE A 70 16.83 4.30 12.40
C ILE A 70 16.52 5.16 13.62
N ASN A 71 15.66 4.69 14.53
CA ASN A 71 15.24 5.44 15.72
C ASN A 71 15.80 4.77 16.97
N GLU A 72 16.86 5.36 17.52
CA GLU A 72 17.53 4.88 18.74
C GLU A 72 16.60 4.84 19.97
N ASN A 73 15.49 5.61 19.94
CA ASN A 73 14.50 5.65 21.03
C ASN A 73 13.38 4.61 20.85
N TYR A 74 13.40 3.81 19.79
CA TYR A 74 12.39 2.79 19.57
C TYR A 74 12.69 1.57 20.43
N ASP A 75 12.02 1.50 21.57
CA ASP A 75 12.09 0.37 22.49
C ASP A 75 11.71 -0.98 21.82
N TYR A 76 12.49 -2.03 22.14
CA TYR A 76 12.30 -3.37 21.58
C TYR A 76 10.92 -3.97 21.91
N SER A 77 10.42 -3.76 23.13
CA SER A 77 9.11 -4.27 23.54
C SER A 77 7.98 -3.60 22.76
N LEU A 78 8.09 -2.30 22.49
CA LEU A 78 7.15 -1.57 21.63
C LEU A 78 7.24 -2.06 20.18
N TYR A 79 8.45 -2.33 19.68
CA TYR A 79 8.67 -2.86 18.34
C TYR A 79 8.01 -4.24 18.15
N GLU A 80 8.24 -5.19 19.07
CA GLU A 80 7.62 -6.51 19.03
C GLU A 80 6.10 -6.42 19.14
N LYS A 81 5.59 -5.59 20.06
CA LYS A 81 4.16 -5.35 20.22
C LYS A 81 3.53 -4.86 18.90
N ASN A 82 4.15 -3.87 18.27
CA ASN A 82 3.66 -3.31 17.01
C ASN A 82 3.69 -4.35 15.88
N LEU A 83 4.76 -5.15 15.78
CA LEU A 83 4.84 -6.24 14.80
C LEU A 83 3.73 -7.27 14.97
N ASN A 84 3.50 -7.74 16.20
CA ASN A 84 2.50 -8.78 16.47
C ASN A 84 1.10 -8.26 16.14
N ILE A 85 0.77 -7.03 16.55
CA ILE A 85 -0.51 -6.39 16.22
C ILE A 85 -0.70 -6.30 14.71
N ILE A 86 0.32 -5.91 13.94
CA ILE A 86 0.19 -5.76 12.48
C ILE A 86 0.08 -7.12 11.78
N LYS A 87 0.79 -8.16 12.24
CA LYS A 87 0.73 -9.52 11.68
C LYS A 87 -0.66 -10.15 11.80
N GLU A 88 -1.41 -9.81 12.84
CA GLU A 88 -2.76 -10.32 13.09
C GLU A 88 -3.85 -9.58 12.30
N ILE A 89 -3.52 -8.47 11.63
CA ILE A 89 -4.51 -7.73 10.85
C ILE A 89 -4.82 -8.49 9.57
N ASN A 90 -6.08 -8.86 9.43
CA ASN A 90 -6.65 -9.30 8.16
C ASN A 90 -7.26 -8.08 7.47
N PRO A 91 -6.54 -7.43 6.54
CA PRO A 91 -7.13 -6.32 5.80
C PRO A 91 -8.32 -6.81 4.98
N PRO A 92 -9.32 -5.94 4.76
CA PRO A 92 -10.37 -6.22 3.80
C PRO A 92 -9.76 -6.66 2.47
N THR A 93 -10.38 -7.64 1.82
CA THR A 93 -9.99 -8.08 0.48
C THR A 93 -10.92 -7.44 -0.53
N PHE A 94 -10.35 -6.88 -1.60
CA PHE A 94 -11.15 -6.33 -2.67
C PHE A 94 -11.71 -7.47 -3.52
N ASN A 95 -12.93 -7.90 -3.18
CA ASN A 95 -13.68 -8.92 -3.90
C ASN A 95 -14.82 -8.23 -4.65
N PHE A 96 -14.61 -7.96 -5.93
CA PHE A 96 -15.61 -7.38 -6.81
C PHE A 96 -15.98 -8.40 -7.89
N ASP A 97 -17.28 -8.67 -8.06
CA ASP A 97 -17.75 -9.54 -9.11
C ASP A 97 -17.61 -8.84 -10.46
N THR A 98 -16.64 -9.30 -11.24
CA THR A 98 -16.32 -8.72 -12.55
C THR A 98 -17.48 -8.92 -13.54
N ASN A 99 -18.36 -9.90 -13.33
CA ASN A 99 -19.53 -10.12 -14.17
C ASN A 99 -20.46 -8.90 -14.20
N ILE A 100 -20.53 -8.12 -13.11
CA ILE A 100 -21.32 -6.89 -13.06
C ILE A 100 -20.91 -5.93 -14.17
N LEU A 101 -19.62 -5.77 -14.44
CA LEU A 101 -19.13 -4.90 -15.52
C LEU A 101 -19.37 -5.53 -16.91
N LEU A 102 -19.21 -6.84 -17.02
CA LEU A 102 -19.48 -7.57 -18.28
C LEU A 102 -20.96 -7.45 -18.69
N GLU A 103 -21.88 -7.62 -17.73
CA GLU A 103 -23.32 -7.43 -17.95
C GLU A 103 -23.68 -5.98 -18.31
N LYS A 104 -22.89 -5.01 -17.83
CA LYS A 104 -22.99 -3.58 -18.20
C LYS A 104 -22.30 -3.27 -19.54
N GLY A 105 -21.77 -4.28 -20.24
CA GLY A 105 -21.27 -4.21 -21.61
C GLY A 105 -19.79 -3.91 -21.76
N PHE A 106 -18.97 -4.14 -20.72
CA PHE A 106 -17.52 -4.16 -20.89
C PHE A 106 -17.07 -5.40 -21.66
N ASN A 107 -16.04 -5.23 -22.50
CA ASN A 107 -15.33 -6.34 -23.12
C ASN A 107 -14.18 -6.81 -22.22
N LYS A 108 -13.71 -8.04 -22.43
CA LYS A 108 -12.54 -8.59 -21.71
C LYS A 108 -11.23 -8.03 -22.28
N ASP A 109 -11.00 -6.75 -22.06
CA ASP A 109 -9.85 -6.01 -22.59
C ASP A 109 -9.20 -5.12 -21.50
N GLN A 110 -8.31 -4.22 -21.92
CA GLN A 110 -7.60 -3.31 -21.02
C GLN A 110 -8.56 -2.35 -20.30
N ASN A 111 -9.68 -1.99 -20.90
CA ASN A 111 -10.65 -1.08 -20.31
C ASN A 111 -11.34 -1.69 -19.10
N LEU A 112 -11.65 -2.99 -19.14
CA LEU A 112 -12.13 -3.73 -17.97
C LEU A 112 -11.11 -3.71 -16.84
N GLY A 113 -9.83 -3.94 -17.14
CA GLY A 113 -8.75 -3.85 -16.15
C GLY A 113 -8.63 -2.46 -15.51
N ASN A 114 -8.76 -1.41 -16.32
CA ASN A 114 -8.73 -0.02 -15.86
C ASN A 114 -9.94 0.30 -14.95
N ALA A 115 -11.14 -0.14 -15.32
CA ALA A 115 -12.36 0.00 -14.52
C ALA A 115 -12.25 -0.71 -13.16
N ILE A 116 -11.76 -1.96 -13.13
CA ILE A 116 -11.51 -2.70 -11.89
C ILE A 116 -10.49 -1.97 -11.01
N SER A 117 -9.40 -1.45 -11.61
CA SER A 117 -8.41 -0.67 -10.84
C SER A 117 -8.99 0.63 -10.28
N PHE A 118 -9.88 1.31 -11.01
CA PHE A 118 -10.58 2.49 -10.54
C PHE A 118 -11.51 2.16 -9.37
N LEU A 119 -12.32 1.10 -9.49
CA LEU A 119 -13.20 0.64 -8.41
C LEU A 119 -12.40 0.26 -7.17
N LYS A 120 -11.26 -0.42 -7.31
CA LYS A 120 -10.37 -0.71 -6.17
C LYS A 120 -9.92 0.56 -5.43
N LYS A 121 -9.64 1.65 -6.16
CA LYS A 121 -9.29 2.95 -5.55
C LYS A 121 -10.49 3.58 -4.84
N ARG A 122 -11.68 3.55 -5.45
CA ARG A 122 -12.93 4.03 -4.83
C ARG A 122 -13.26 3.24 -3.55
N TRP A 123 -13.15 1.91 -3.60
CA TRP A 123 -13.34 1.02 -2.47
C TRP A 123 -12.43 1.39 -1.28
N LEU A 124 -11.13 1.62 -1.53
CA LEU A 124 -10.22 2.10 -0.48
C LEU A 124 -10.62 3.48 0.08
N ALA A 125 -11.08 4.40 -0.78
CA ALA A 125 -11.50 5.73 -0.37
C ALA A 125 -12.84 5.75 0.39
N ASN A 126 -13.71 4.78 0.12
CA ASN A 126 -15.06 4.68 0.65
C ASN A 126 -15.19 3.65 1.80
N ASN A 127 -14.12 3.43 2.57
CA ASN A 127 -14.09 2.46 3.68
C ASN A 127 -14.56 1.05 3.28
N TYR A 128 -14.03 0.54 2.17
CA TYR A 128 -14.25 -0.81 1.67
C TYR A 128 -15.67 -1.08 1.14
N VAL A 129 -16.37 -0.02 0.72
CA VAL A 129 -17.70 -0.11 0.11
C VAL A 129 -17.64 0.40 -1.33
N ILE A 130 -18.18 -0.38 -2.26
CA ILE A 130 -18.50 0.06 -3.62
C ILE A 130 -19.99 0.40 -3.65
N ARG A 131 -20.32 1.58 -4.18
CA ARG A 131 -21.70 2.03 -4.40
C ARG A 131 -22.04 1.92 -5.88
N ASP A 132 -23.31 1.86 -6.23
CA ASP A 132 -23.76 1.82 -7.63
C ASP A 132 -23.20 2.98 -8.45
N ARG A 133 -23.16 4.18 -7.87
CA ARG A 133 -22.54 5.36 -8.51
C ARG A 133 -21.07 5.15 -8.89
N ASP A 134 -20.32 4.37 -8.11
CA ASP A 134 -18.89 4.15 -8.38
C ASP A 134 -18.74 3.22 -9.60
N ILE A 135 -19.73 2.33 -9.83
CA ILE A 135 -19.83 1.46 -11.00
C ILE A 135 -20.28 2.28 -12.21
N ASP A 136 -21.27 3.16 -12.05
CA ASP A 136 -21.72 4.06 -13.11
C ASP A 136 -20.59 5.00 -13.58
N ASP A 137 -19.83 5.58 -12.64
CA ASP A 137 -18.61 6.34 -12.93
C ASP A 137 -17.61 5.51 -13.74
N ALA A 138 -17.38 4.25 -13.36
CA ALA A 138 -16.45 3.37 -14.05
C ALA A 138 -16.91 3.09 -15.49
N ILE A 139 -18.22 2.88 -15.70
CA ILE A 139 -18.80 2.71 -17.04
C ILE A 139 -18.56 3.97 -17.86
N GLN A 140 -18.87 5.15 -17.33
CA GLN A 140 -18.71 6.41 -18.06
C GLN A 140 -17.26 6.72 -18.45
N LEU A 141 -16.30 6.34 -17.60
CA LEU A 141 -14.89 6.67 -17.79
C LEU A 141 -14.12 5.68 -18.67
N PHE A 142 -14.51 4.41 -18.65
CA PHE A 142 -13.68 3.35 -19.22
C PHE A 142 -14.37 2.46 -20.24
N LYS A 143 -15.71 2.49 -20.37
CA LYS A 143 -16.39 1.76 -21.43
C LYS A 143 -16.27 2.49 -22.76
#